data_AF-A0A540MMC4-F1
#
_entry.id   AF-A0A540MMC4-F1
#
_cell.length_a   1.000
_cell.length_b   1.000
_cell.length_c   1.000
_cell.angle_alpha   90.00
_cell.angle_beta   90.00
_cell.angle_gamma   90.00
#
_symmetry.space_group_name_H-M   'P 1'
#
loop_
_entity.id
_entity.type
_entity.pdbx_description
1 polymer ?
#
loop_
_entity_poly.entity_id
_entity_poly.type
_entity_poly.pdbx_seq_one_letter_code
_entity_poly.pdbx_strand_id
1 'polypeptide(L)'
;MKLIFAVNYRVPDEGHASFDVHAIFSTSQKIIEDSAKTIHNIIEQGSGFNDVETPKASSSLCTLVNSFGCKMSCKSSGDENAFESRTEEILTKLSSYACEVQVVLALALFALEYEECSSQFSKKSTTLKRQDAVVELNNLVNQALQVIEHILKLEKLISGDRDSEPKLARVIMDTPFYAYWSIITLVACATELALLTGDE
;
A
#
# COMPACT_ATOMS: atom_id res chain seq x y z
N MET A 1 14.03 -15.95 -4.03
CA MET A 1 15.25 -15.30 -3.48
C MET A 1 15.73 -14.09 -4.29
N LYS A 2 15.58 -14.05 -5.63
CA LYS A 2 15.95 -12.89 -6.46
C LYS A 2 15.24 -11.58 -6.08
N LEU A 3 13.97 -11.64 -5.66
CA LEU A 3 13.15 -10.46 -5.35
C LEU A 3 13.52 -9.74 -4.04
N ILE A 4 14.08 -10.45 -3.05
CA ILE A 4 14.54 -9.81 -1.80
C ILE A 4 15.69 -8.83 -2.10
N PHE A 5 16.53 -9.13 -3.09
CA PHE A 5 17.61 -8.24 -3.53
C PHE A 5 17.13 -6.99 -4.29
N ALA A 6 15.85 -6.89 -4.66
CA ALA A 6 15.29 -5.68 -5.25
C ALA A 6 14.97 -4.60 -4.19
N VAL A 7 14.81 -5.02 -2.94
CA VAL A 7 14.62 -4.14 -1.78
C VAL A 7 15.93 -4.10 -1.02
N ASN A 8 16.79 -3.14 -1.40
CA ASN A 8 18.06 -2.93 -0.72
C ASN A 8 17.99 -1.68 0.14
N TYR A 9 18.72 -1.71 1.26
CA TYR A 9 19.07 -0.49 1.97
C TYR A 9 20.03 0.30 1.06
N ARG A 10 19.53 1.37 0.45
CA ARG A 10 20.31 2.27 -0.41
C ARG A 10 20.49 3.59 0.35
N VAL A 11 21.74 4.04 0.50
CA VAL A 11 21.97 5.42 0.92
C VAL A 11 21.38 6.32 -0.18
N PRO A 12 20.52 7.30 0.14
CA PRO A 12 19.93 8.18 -0.86
C PRO A 12 21.04 8.83 -1.70
N ASP A 13 21.02 8.59 -3.01
CA ASP A 13 21.85 9.34 -3.95
C ASP A 13 21.17 10.68 -4.18
N GLU A 14 21.91 11.78 -4.04
CA GLU A 14 21.38 13.16 -4.03
C GLU A 14 20.74 13.59 -5.37
N GLY A 15 20.76 12.73 -6.40
CA GLY A 15 20.34 13.02 -7.77
C GLY A 15 18.94 12.54 -8.20
N HIS A 16 18.17 11.83 -7.36
CA HIS A 16 16.81 11.42 -7.72
C HIS A 16 15.76 12.45 -7.26
N ALA A 17 14.61 12.51 -7.96
CA ALA A 17 13.49 13.35 -7.55
C ALA A 17 13.14 13.07 -6.07
N SER A 18 13.36 14.05 -5.21
CA SER A 18 13.05 13.98 -3.79
C SER A 18 11.53 13.92 -3.63
N PHE A 19 11.00 12.74 -3.36
CA PHE A 19 9.63 12.59 -2.92
C PHE A 19 9.48 13.11 -1.49
N ASP A 20 8.43 13.88 -1.22
CA ASP A 20 8.02 14.13 0.16
C ASP A 20 7.35 12.87 0.71
N VAL A 21 8.18 11.95 1.21
CA VAL A 21 7.78 10.64 1.74
C VAL A 21 6.72 10.78 2.83
N HIS A 22 6.84 11.80 3.69
CA HIS A 22 5.89 12.05 4.76
C HIS A 22 4.54 12.57 4.24
N ALA A 23 4.55 13.48 3.27
CA ALA A 23 3.30 13.96 2.64
C ALA A 23 2.58 12.84 1.88
N ILE A 24 3.32 12.01 1.14
CA ILE A 24 2.75 10.86 0.44
C ILE A 24 2.14 9.88 1.45
N PHE A 25 2.90 9.47 2.46
CA PHE A 25 2.42 8.56 3.51
C PHE A 25 1.15 9.09 4.19
N SER A 26 1.15 10.35 4.64
CA SER A 26 0.01 10.97 5.33
C SER A 26 -1.23 11.01 4.42
N THR A 27 -1.04 11.29 3.14
CA THR A 27 -2.13 11.33 2.17
C THR A 27 -2.69 9.94 1.90
N SER A 28 -1.83 8.93 1.72
CA SER A 28 -2.24 7.54 1.53
C SER A 28 -2.96 6.97 2.76
N GLN A 29 -2.43 7.25 3.96
CA GLN A 29 -3.07 6.86 5.22
C GLN A 29 -4.49 7.43 5.31
N LYS A 30 -4.66 8.74 5.04
CA LYS A 30 -5.97 9.38 5.07
C LYS A 30 -6.96 8.72 4.10
N ILE A 31 -6.54 8.43 2.87
CA ILE A 31 -7.37 7.75 1.87
C ILE A 31 -7.83 6.38 2.38
N ILE A 32 -6.91 5.62 2.98
CA ILE A 32 -7.21 4.30 3.54
C ILE A 32 -8.22 4.41 4.70
N GLU A 33 -8.00 5.34 5.64
CA GLU A 33 -8.91 5.54 6.77
C GLU A 33 -10.32 5.96 6.32
N ASP A 34 -10.42 6.88 5.37
CA ASP A 34 -11.71 7.36 4.86
C ASP A 34 -12.45 6.26 4.07
N SER A 35 -11.71 5.46 3.29
CA SER A 35 -12.24 4.31 2.56
C SER A 35 -12.72 3.19 3.48
N ALA A 36 -11.99 2.93 4.57
CA ALA A 36 -12.38 1.93 5.58
C ALA A 36 -13.62 2.35 6.37
N LYS A 37 -13.74 3.63 6.74
CA LYS A 37 -14.96 4.17 7.36
C LYS A 37 -16.17 4.03 6.45
N THR A 38 -15.99 4.31 5.16
CA THR A 38 -17.05 4.16 4.15
C THR A 38 -17.54 2.71 4.10
N ILE A 39 -16.62 1.76 4.04
CA ILE A 39 -16.93 0.32 4.07
C ILE A 39 -17.66 -0.08 5.36
N HIS A 40 -17.17 0.37 6.52
CA HIS A 40 -17.79 0.06 7.81
C HIS A 40 -19.24 0.57 7.90
N ASN A 41 -19.48 1.81 7.47
CA ASN A 41 -20.82 2.39 7.43
C ASN A 41 -21.78 1.61 6.52
N ILE A 42 -21.30 1.11 5.37
CA ILE A 42 -22.10 0.29 4.45
C ILE A 42 -22.50 -1.04 5.11
N ILE A 43 -21.57 -1.67 5.84
CA ILE A 43 -21.82 -2.93 6.55
C ILE A 43 -22.86 -2.73 7.66
N GLU A 44 -22.77 -1.64 8.43
CA GLU A 44 -23.66 -1.41 9.57
C GLU A 44 -25.06 -0.91 9.19
N GLN A 45 -25.19 -0.04 8.18
CA GLN A 45 -26.45 0.68 7.92
C GLN A 45 -27.25 0.15 6.73
N GLY A 46 -26.67 -0.73 5.90
CA GLY A 46 -27.26 -1.14 4.63
C GLY A 46 -27.16 -0.04 3.56
N SER A 47 -26.95 -0.44 2.30
CA SER A 47 -26.71 0.41 1.12
C SER A 47 -27.49 1.73 1.13
N GLY A 48 -26.83 2.82 1.51
CA GLY A 48 -27.42 4.15 1.53
C GLY A 48 -26.37 5.24 1.78
N PHE A 49 -25.50 5.48 0.80
CA PHE A 49 -24.67 6.69 0.80
C PHE A 49 -24.54 7.28 -0.61
N ASN A 50 -24.74 8.60 -0.69
CA ASN A 50 -24.66 9.38 -1.93
C ASN A 50 -23.19 9.55 -2.39
N ASP A 51 -23.03 9.89 -3.68
CA ASP A 51 -21.78 10.15 -4.39
C ASP A 51 -20.71 10.76 -3.47
N VAL A 52 -19.67 9.97 -3.17
CA VAL A 52 -18.49 10.46 -2.47
C VAL A 52 -17.69 11.29 -3.47
N GLU A 53 -17.72 12.60 -3.29
CA GLU A 53 -16.90 13.54 -4.05
C GLU A 53 -15.42 13.15 -3.85
N THR A 54 -14.72 12.87 -4.95
CA THR A 54 -13.34 12.36 -4.92
C THR A 54 -12.45 13.37 -4.20
N PRO A 55 -11.80 13.02 -3.08
CA PRO A 55 -10.99 13.97 -2.32
C PRO A 55 -9.88 14.56 -3.19
N LYS A 56 -9.69 15.89 -3.15
CA LYS A 56 -8.58 16.58 -3.86
C LYS A 56 -7.20 15.95 -3.60
N ALA A 57 -7.03 15.30 -2.45
CA ALA A 57 -5.86 14.51 -2.06
C ALA A 57 -5.57 13.32 -2.99
N SER A 58 -6.59 12.56 -3.40
CA SER A 58 -6.41 11.41 -4.30
C SER A 58 -6.00 11.86 -5.71
N SER A 59 -6.46 13.02 -6.18
CA SER A 59 -6.07 13.56 -7.49
C SER A 59 -4.56 13.88 -7.61
N SER A 60 -3.94 14.36 -6.52
CA SER A 60 -2.51 14.70 -6.48
C SER A 60 -1.63 13.45 -6.43
N LEU A 61 -2.02 12.46 -5.63
CA LEU A 61 -1.37 11.15 -5.61
C LEU A 61 -1.55 10.38 -6.92
N CYS A 62 -2.73 10.45 -7.54
CA CYS A 62 -3.04 9.78 -8.80
C CYS A 62 -2.10 10.25 -9.92
N THR A 63 -1.81 11.54 -10.02
CA THR A 63 -0.85 12.06 -11.01
C THR A 63 0.57 11.50 -10.79
N LEU A 64 1.00 11.44 -9.53
CA LEU A 64 2.32 10.91 -9.15
C LEU A 64 2.42 9.41 -9.43
N VAL A 65 1.40 8.65 -9.03
CA VAL A 65 1.37 7.19 -9.12
C VAL A 65 1.14 6.70 -10.56
N ASN A 66 0.35 7.41 -11.36
CA ASN A 66 0.13 7.08 -12.77
C ASN A 66 1.42 7.10 -13.60
N SER A 67 2.44 7.86 -13.18
CA SER A 67 3.75 7.83 -13.82
C SER A 67 4.45 6.47 -13.74
N PHE A 68 4.10 5.64 -12.75
CA PHE A 68 4.61 4.28 -12.59
C PHE A 68 3.84 3.26 -13.45
N GLY A 69 2.67 3.62 -13.98
CA GLY A 69 1.89 2.80 -14.90
C GLY A 69 1.43 1.45 -14.34
N CYS A 70 1.34 1.30 -13.02
CA CYS A 70 0.91 0.08 -12.36
C CYS A 70 -0.42 0.27 -11.65
N LYS A 71 -1.30 -0.73 -11.78
CA LYS A 71 -2.28 -1.09 -10.75
C LYS A 71 -1.63 -2.20 -9.89
N MET A 72 -2.05 -2.49 -8.67
CA MET A 72 -1.64 -3.56 -7.74
C MET A 72 -2.57 -4.78 -7.76
N SER A 73 -3.80 -4.65 -8.26
CA SER A 73 -4.80 -5.72 -8.31
C SER A 73 -4.94 -6.45 -9.65
N CYS A 74 -4.91 -7.78 -9.65
CA CYS A 74 -5.09 -8.60 -10.86
C CYS A 74 -6.57 -8.65 -11.25
N LYS A 75 -6.92 -8.16 -12.45
CA LYS A 75 -8.23 -8.41 -13.05
C LYS A 75 -8.11 -9.74 -13.81
N SER A 76 -8.43 -10.83 -13.12
CA SER A 76 -8.57 -12.22 -13.60
C SER A 76 -8.06 -12.54 -15.02
N SER A 77 -7.07 -13.43 -15.12
CA SER A 77 -7.06 -14.44 -16.19
C SER A 77 -6.39 -15.68 -15.60
N GLY A 78 -6.70 -16.88 -16.10
CA GLY A 78 -6.26 -18.18 -15.58
C GLY A 78 -4.75 -18.46 -15.67
N ASP A 79 -3.93 -17.46 -15.38
CA ASP A 79 -2.49 -17.52 -15.24
C ASP A 79 -2.14 -17.72 -13.76
N GLU A 80 -1.65 -18.93 -13.45
CA GLU A 80 -1.25 -19.33 -12.09
C GLU A 80 -0.19 -18.40 -11.48
N ASN A 81 0.52 -17.61 -12.32
CA ASN A 81 1.63 -16.76 -11.91
C ASN A 81 1.32 -15.26 -11.93
N ALA A 82 0.05 -14.85 -12.06
CA ALA A 82 -0.31 -13.44 -12.19
C ALA A 82 0.06 -12.60 -10.95
N PHE A 83 -0.09 -13.18 -9.75
CA PHE A 83 0.32 -12.53 -8.50
C PHE A 83 1.84 -12.33 -8.42
N GLU A 84 2.61 -13.37 -8.75
CA GLU A 84 4.07 -13.34 -8.72
C GLU A 84 4.63 -12.34 -9.74
N SER A 85 4.17 -12.42 -10.99
CA SER A 85 4.61 -11.54 -12.08
C SER A 85 4.35 -10.07 -11.76
N ARG A 86 3.21 -9.77 -11.14
CA ARG A 86 2.89 -8.40 -10.73
C ARG A 86 3.76 -7.91 -9.58
N THR A 87 3.95 -8.77 -8.59
CA THR A 87 4.79 -8.45 -7.44
C THR A 87 6.21 -8.13 -7.91
N GLU A 88 6.73 -8.92 -8.86
CA GLU A 88 8.02 -8.68 -9.51
C GLU A 88 8.06 -7.36 -10.30
N GLU A 89 7.03 -7.04 -11.08
CA GLU A 89 6.95 -5.76 -11.80
C GLU A 89 7.00 -4.55 -10.86
N ILE A 90 6.20 -4.58 -9.78
CA ILE A 90 6.15 -3.51 -8.78
C ILE A 90 7.52 -3.36 -8.11
N LEU A 91 8.10 -4.45 -7.63
CA LEU A 91 9.42 -4.42 -6.98
C LEU A 91 10.51 -3.93 -7.92
N THR A 92 10.46 -4.30 -9.21
CA THR A 92 11.42 -3.84 -10.22
C THR A 92 11.29 -2.34 -10.50
N LYS A 93 10.07 -1.82 -10.61
CA LYS A 93 9.86 -0.38 -10.80
C LYS A 93 10.29 0.44 -9.60
N LEU A 94 10.19 -0.13 -8.41
CA LEU A 94 10.58 0.52 -7.17
C LEU A 94 12.07 0.32 -6.83
N SER A 95 12.78 -0.61 -7.48
CA SER A 95 14.15 -1.02 -7.08
C SER A 95 15.21 0.08 -7.15
N SER A 96 14.93 1.18 -7.85
CA SER A 96 15.84 2.34 -7.92
C SER A 96 15.79 3.22 -6.67
N TYR A 97 14.72 3.13 -5.87
CA TYR A 97 14.50 3.94 -4.68
C TYR A 97 14.98 3.26 -3.40
N ALA A 98 15.20 4.04 -2.35
CA ALA A 98 15.47 3.53 -1.00
C ALA A 98 14.23 2.86 -0.40
N CYS A 99 14.40 1.88 0.49
CA CYS A 99 13.33 0.99 0.97
C CYS A 99 12.12 1.72 1.58
N GLU A 100 12.33 2.85 2.25
CA GLU A 100 11.31 3.73 2.81
C GLU A 100 10.48 4.42 1.71
N VAL A 101 11.12 4.83 0.62
CA VAL A 101 10.44 5.41 -0.54
C VAL A 101 9.68 4.33 -1.28
N GLN A 102 10.27 3.14 -1.46
CA GLN A 102 9.62 1.99 -2.09
C GLN A 102 8.31 1.65 -1.40
N VAL A 103 8.34 1.49 -0.07
CA VAL A 103 7.16 1.06 0.69
C VAL A 103 6.08 2.15 0.71
N VAL A 104 6.45 3.43 0.72
CA VAL A 104 5.48 4.54 0.65
C VAL A 104 4.86 4.69 -0.73
N LEU A 105 5.63 4.50 -1.80
CA LEU A 105 5.08 4.46 -3.16
C LEU A 105 4.14 3.27 -3.37
N ALA A 106 4.49 2.10 -2.82
CA ALA A 106 3.60 0.94 -2.79
C ALA A 106 2.30 1.23 -2.02
N LEU A 107 2.39 1.88 -0.85
CA LEU A 107 1.22 2.29 -0.09
C LEU A 107 0.33 3.27 -0.86
N ALA A 108 0.92 4.19 -1.61
CA ALA A 108 0.17 5.15 -2.43
C ALA A 108 -0.57 4.48 -3.59
N LEU A 109 0.09 3.54 -4.28
CA LEU A 109 -0.55 2.66 -5.27
C LEU A 109 -1.75 1.91 -4.66
N PHE A 110 -1.56 1.29 -3.50
CA PHE A 110 -2.61 0.56 -2.81
C PHE A 110 -3.78 1.47 -2.40
N ALA A 111 -3.50 2.65 -1.83
CA ALA A 111 -4.52 3.56 -1.33
C ALA A 111 -5.51 3.99 -2.42
N LEU A 112 -5.02 4.31 -3.63
CA LEU A 112 -5.86 4.68 -4.76
C LEU A 112 -6.78 3.53 -5.21
N GLU A 113 -6.28 2.30 -5.16
CA GLU A 113 -7.11 1.13 -5.48
C GLU A 113 -8.14 0.81 -4.42
N TYR A 114 -7.77 0.99 -3.15
CA TYR A 114 -8.68 0.77 -2.05
C TYR A 114 -9.83 1.79 -2.04
N GLU A 115 -9.55 3.05 -2.38
CA GLU A 115 -10.56 4.09 -2.62
C GLU A 115 -11.54 3.70 -3.74
N GLU A 116 -11.00 3.30 -4.90
CA GLU A 116 -11.81 2.85 -6.04
C GLU A 116 -12.69 1.64 -5.66
N CYS A 117 -12.15 0.68 -4.92
CA CYS A 117 -12.89 -0.50 -4.47
C CYS A 117 -13.97 -0.16 -3.43
N SER A 118 -13.67 0.72 -2.47
CA SER A 118 -14.62 1.19 -1.46
C SER A 118 -15.86 1.82 -2.11
N SER A 119 -15.66 2.59 -3.19
CA SER A 119 -16.76 3.17 -3.97
C SER A 119 -17.60 2.14 -4.74
N GLN A 120 -17.06 0.94 -5.01
CA GLN A 120 -17.80 -0.14 -5.66
C GLN A 120 -18.61 -0.96 -4.66
N PHE A 121 -18.09 -1.15 -3.43
CA PHE A 121 -18.83 -1.79 -2.35
C PHE A 121 -20.09 -1.01 -1.97
N SER A 122 -20.12 0.32 -2.13
CA SER A 122 -21.33 1.11 -1.89
C SER A 122 -22.44 0.85 -2.91
N LYS A 123 -22.08 0.40 -4.13
CA LYS A 123 -23.01 0.19 -5.25
C LYS A 123 -23.56 -1.24 -5.32
N LYS A 124 -22.88 -2.22 -4.73
CA LYS A 124 -23.22 -3.64 -4.80
C LYS A 124 -23.81 -4.14 -3.47
N SER A 125 -24.90 -4.89 -3.52
CA SER A 125 -25.42 -5.59 -2.33
C SER A 125 -24.47 -6.74 -1.97
N THR A 126 -23.71 -6.59 -0.88
CA THR A 126 -22.72 -7.58 -0.44
C THR A 126 -23.36 -8.66 0.43
N THR A 127 -22.93 -9.92 0.26
CA THR A 127 -23.33 -11.03 1.13
C THR A 127 -22.57 -10.97 2.46
N LEU A 128 -23.12 -11.54 3.55
CA LEU A 128 -22.48 -11.59 4.88
C LEU A 128 -21.04 -12.14 4.83
N LYS A 129 -20.77 -13.17 4.01
CA LYS A 129 -19.41 -13.72 3.85
C LYS A 129 -18.41 -12.72 3.23
N ARG A 130 -18.87 -11.86 2.30
CA ARG A 130 -18.03 -10.80 1.75
C ARG A 130 -17.73 -9.71 2.80
N GLN A 131 -18.63 -9.50 3.77
CA GLN A 131 -18.43 -8.51 4.83
C GLN A 131 -17.32 -8.92 5.82
N ASP A 132 -17.31 -10.18 6.26
CA ASP A 132 -16.25 -10.69 7.17
C ASP A 132 -14.86 -10.61 6.52
N ALA A 133 -14.73 -11.00 5.25
CA ALA A 133 -13.48 -10.93 4.50
C ALA A 133 -12.97 -9.48 4.37
N VAL A 134 -13.87 -8.52 4.19
CA VAL A 134 -13.53 -7.10 4.14
C VAL A 134 -13.04 -6.57 5.49
N VAL A 135 -13.63 -7.01 6.61
CA VAL A 135 -13.15 -6.63 7.95
C VAL A 135 -11.74 -7.17 8.22
N GLU A 136 -11.48 -8.44 7.87
CA GLU A 136 -10.16 -9.05 8.02
C GLU A 136 -9.10 -8.33 7.17
N LEU A 137 -9.44 -8.02 5.93
CA LEU A 137 -8.59 -7.24 5.04
C LEU A 137 -8.24 -5.87 5.64
N ASN A 138 -9.21 -5.14 6.18
CA ASN A 138 -8.97 -3.83 6.79
C ASN A 138 -8.00 -3.92 7.98
N ASN A 139 -8.10 -5.00 8.77
CA ASN A 139 -7.17 -5.25 9.85
C ASN A 139 -5.74 -5.51 9.34
N LEU A 140 -5.58 -6.25 8.24
CA LEU A 140 -4.28 -6.49 7.60
C LEU A 140 -3.67 -5.20 7.03
N VAL A 141 -4.48 -4.38 6.37
CA VAL A 141 -4.06 -3.08 5.83
C VAL A 141 -3.60 -2.16 6.96
N ASN A 142 -4.34 -2.11 8.08
CA ASN A 142 -3.96 -1.31 9.25
C ASN A 142 -2.65 -1.80 9.90
N GLN A 143 -2.42 -3.11 9.95
CA GLN A 143 -1.15 -3.67 10.42
C GLN A 143 0.00 -3.30 9.49
N ALA A 144 -0.19 -3.41 8.18
CA ALA A 144 0.81 -2.98 7.19
C ALA A 144 1.14 -1.48 7.34
N LEU A 145 0.12 -0.63 7.53
CA LEU A 145 0.30 0.80 7.78
C LEU A 145 1.17 1.07 9.02
N GLN A 146 0.93 0.34 10.13
CA GLN A 146 1.75 0.47 11.34
C GLN A 146 3.20 0.05 11.10
N VAL A 147 3.46 -1.04 10.36
CA VAL A 147 4.83 -1.46 10.01
C VAL A 147 5.53 -0.38 9.19
N ILE A 148 4.83 0.20 8.21
CA ILE A 148 5.36 1.29 7.37
C ILE A 148 5.67 2.52 8.21
N GLU A 149 4.78 2.92 9.12
CA GLU A 149 5.01 4.04 10.03
C GLU A 149 6.27 3.82 10.89
N HIS A 150 6.48 2.59 11.38
CA HIS A 150 7.68 2.25 12.13
C HIS A 150 8.95 2.30 11.27
N ILE A 151 8.90 1.87 10.01
CA ILE A 151 10.01 2.00 9.05
C ILE A 151 10.38 3.48 8.86
N LEU A 152 9.40 4.37 8.70
CA LEU A 152 9.64 5.82 8.54
C LEU A 152 10.17 6.47 9.81
N LYS A 153 9.64 6.11 10.99
CA LYS A 153 10.16 6.59 12.28
C LYS A 153 11.60 6.15 12.48
N LEU A 154 11.93 4.93 12.10
CA LEU A 154 13.27 4.37 12.19
C LEU A 154 14.25 5.12 11.27
N GLU A 155 13.89 5.40 10.02
CA GLU A 155 14.71 6.21 9.09
C GLU A 155 15.07 7.57 9.71
N LYS A 156 14.08 8.25 10.31
CA LYS A 156 14.28 9.54 10.98
C LYS A 156 15.23 9.47 12.18
N LEU A 157 15.24 8.34 12.90
CA LEU A 157 16.17 8.14 14.01
C LEU A 157 17.60 7.89 13.51
N ILE A 158 17.73 7.14 12.41
CA ILE A 158 19.02 6.79 11.80
C ILE A 158 19.68 8.02 11.16
N SER A 159 18.91 8.95 10.58
CA SER A 159 19.48 10.19 10.00
C SER A 159 20.15 11.10 11.04
N GLY A 160 19.91 10.89 12.34
CA GLY A 160 20.50 11.66 13.43
C GLY A 160 21.68 11.02 14.17
N ASP A 161 21.78 9.68 14.22
CA ASP A 161 22.79 8.99 15.03
C ASP A 161 23.01 7.53 14.58
N ARG A 162 23.89 7.31 13.60
CA ARG A 162 24.10 5.97 12.97
C ARG A 162 25.00 5.04 13.77
N ASP A 163 25.90 5.58 14.59
CA ASP A 163 27.08 4.85 15.08
C ASP A 163 27.06 4.56 16.59
N SER A 164 26.05 5.02 17.32
CA SER A 164 26.05 4.97 18.79
C SER A 164 25.45 3.67 19.39
N GLU A 165 24.58 2.96 18.67
CA GLU A 165 23.79 1.85 19.23
C GLU A 165 23.84 0.57 18.35
N PRO A 166 24.49 -0.52 18.80
CA PRO A 166 24.59 -1.78 18.03
C PRO A 166 23.23 -2.44 17.75
N LYS A 167 22.21 -2.19 18.58
CA LYS A 167 20.84 -2.65 18.31
C LYS A 167 20.25 -1.92 17.10
N LEU A 168 20.56 -0.63 16.92
CA LEU A 168 20.12 0.16 15.78
C LEU A 168 20.71 -0.39 14.47
N ALA A 169 21.99 -0.76 14.48
CA ALA A 169 22.65 -1.40 13.33
C ALA A 169 21.96 -2.70 12.87
N ARG A 170 21.50 -3.54 13.81
CA ARG A 170 20.73 -4.75 13.47
C ARG A 170 19.39 -4.40 12.84
N VAL A 171 18.64 -3.49 13.45
CA VAL A 171 17.32 -3.10 12.94
C VAL A 171 17.45 -2.49 11.53
N ILE A 172 18.49 -1.69 11.27
CA ILE A 172 18.82 -1.17 9.93
C ILE A 172 18.96 -2.29 8.90
N MET A 173 19.68 -3.36 9.24
CA MET A 173 19.88 -4.50 8.33
C MET A 173 18.58 -5.26 8.03
N ASP A 174 17.63 -5.28 8.98
CA ASP A 174 16.35 -5.96 8.83
C ASP A 174 15.29 -5.07 8.13
N THR A 175 15.47 -3.75 8.08
CA THR A 175 14.51 -2.81 7.44
C THR A 175 14.08 -3.20 6.03
N PRO A 176 14.99 -3.58 5.10
CA PRO A 176 14.60 -3.98 3.75
C PRO A 176 13.71 -5.23 3.73
N PHE A 177 13.89 -6.15 4.69
CA PHE A 177 13.03 -7.32 4.84
C PHE A 177 11.61 -6.91 5.25
N TYR A 178 11.46 -6.00 6.23
CA TYR A 178 10.15 -5.49 6.63
C TYR A 178 9.46 -4.70 5.50
N ALA A 179 10.23 -3.91 4.74
CA ALA A 179 9.71 -3.20 3.56
C ALA A 179 9.20 -4.18 2.49
N TYR A 180 9.98 -5.23 2.17
CA TYR A 180 9.58 -6.28 1.23
C TYR A 180 8.27 -6.97 1.62
N TRP A 181 8.15 -7.42 2.87
CA TRP A 181 6.91 -8.08 3.34
C TRP A 181 5.72 -7.14 3.39
N SER A 182 5.95 -5.86 3.70
CA SER A 182 4.90 -4.83 3.65
C SER A 182 4.36 -4.65 2.22
N ILE A 183 5.26 -4.55 1.23
CA ILE A 183 4.86 -4.44 -0.19
C ILE A 183 4.07 -5.67 -0.63
N ILE A 184 4.53 -6.88 -0.31
CA ILE A 184 3.81 -8.12 -0.64
C ILE A 184 2.41 -8.14 -0.02
N THR A 185 2.30 -7.73 1.24
CA THR A 185 1.01 -7.69 1.94
C THR A 185 0.05 -6.72 1.24
N LEU A 186 0.52 -5.55 0.83
CA LEU A 186 -0.30 -4.59 0.07
C LEU A 186 -0.76 -5.14 -1.29
N VAL A 187 0.11 -5.83 -2.02
CA VAL A 187 -0.25 -6.47 -3.31
C VAL A 187 -1.27 -7.61 -3.10
N ALA A 188 -1.12 -8.40 -2.05
CA ALA A 188 -2.07 -9.44 -1.68
C ALA A 188 -3.43 -8.83 -1.33
N CYS A 189 -3.45 -7.80 -0.48
CA CYS A 189 -4.68 -7.07 -0.13
C CYS A 189 -5.36 -6.47 -1.36
N ALA A 190 -4.61 -5.87 -2.29
CA ALA A 190 -5.15 -5.33 -3.54
C ALA A 190 -5.79 -6.42 -4.42
N THR A 191 -5.17 -7.61 -4.46
CA THR A 191 -5.69 -8.75 -5.22
C THR A 191 -7.00 -9.25 -4.62
N GLU A 192 -7.06 -9.43 -3.30
CA GLU A 192 -8.28 -9.82 -2.59
C GLU A 192 -9.41 -8.78 -2.75
N LEU A 193 -9.09 -7.48 -2.72
CA LEU A 193 -10.05 -6.40 -3.00
C LEU A 193 -10.69 -6.52 -4.38
N ALA A 194 -9.89 -6.81 -5.41
CA ALA A 194 -10.42 -7.00 -6.75
C ALA A 194 -11.31 -8.24 -6.87
N LEU A 195 -11.00 -9.32 -6.16
CA LEU A 195 -11.84 -10.52 -6.12
C LEU A 195 -13.18 -10.24 -5.43
N LEU A 196 -13.17 -9.50 -4.31
CA LEU A 196 -14.38 -9.16 -3.56
C LEU A 196 -15.29 -8.17 -4.29
N THR A 197 -14.73 -7.31 -5.14
CA THR A 197 -15.45 -6.31 -5.96
C THR A 197 -15.86 -6.81 -7.34
N GLY A 198 -15.24 -7.90 -7.83
CA GLY A 198 -15.61 -8.55 -9.09
C GLY A 198 -17.07 -9.03 -9.11
N ASP A 199 -17.70 -8.88 -10.29
CA ASP A 199 -18.94 -9.60 -10.60
C ASP A 199 -18.56 -11.04 -10.99
N GLU A 200 -19.14 -12.02 -10.32
CA GLU A 200 -19.21 -13.39 -10.84
C GLU A 200 -20.16 -13.42 -12.05
#